data_AF-A0A1I8CH65-F1
#
_entry.id   AF-A0A1I8CH65-F1
#
_cell.length_a   1.000
_cell.length_b   1.000
_cell.length_c   1.000
_cell.angle_alpha   90.00
_cell.angle_beta   90.00
_cell.angle_gamma   90.00
#
_symmetry.space_group_name_H-M   'P 1'
#
loop_
_entity.id
_entity.type
_entity.pdbx_description
1 polymer ?
#
loop_
_entity_poly.entity_id
_entity_poly.type
_entity_poly.pdbx_seq_one_letter_code
_entity_poly.pdbx_strand_id
1 'polypeptide(L)'
;MKASIWAIICIVMYCCIFQNEAAPPLTKFIGCSHDEVGSCRCCKMECWHSIANAAIHSLGHIPGQAGEDEALATLKLIRICMITNCGDECSLGGRQRFYPN
;
A
#
# COMPACT_ATOMS: atom_id res chain seq x y z
N MET A 1 22.84 -39.20 -11.49
CA MET A 1 22.76 -37.72 -11.42
C MET A 1 21.33 -37.20 -11.73
N LYS A 2 20.29 -37.71 -11.05
CA LYS A 2 18.88 -37.31 -11.29
C LYS A 2 18.15 -36.84 -10.03
N ALA A 3 18.68 -37.18 -8.85
CA ALA A 3 18.10 -36.85 -7.56
C ALA A 3 18.24 -35.36 -7.17
N SER A 4 19.27 -34.67 -7.67
CA SER A 4 19.55 -33.28 -7.28
C SER A 4 18.61 -32.25 -7.94
N ILE A 5 18.04 -32.55 -9.11
CA ILE A 5 17.19 -31.60 -9.85
C ILE A 5 15.85 -31.40 -9.12
N TRP A 6 15.29 -32.47 -8.56
CA TRP A 6 14.05 -32.40 -7.79
C TRP A 6 14.20 -31.60 -6.49
N ALA A 7 15.35 -31.71 -5.81
CA ALA A 7 15.62 -30.91 -4.62
C ALA A 7 15.67 -29.41 -4.92
N ILE A 8 16.29 -29.02 -6.06
CA ILE A 8 16.37 -27.62 -6.47
C ILE A 8 14.98 -27.07 -6.83
N ILE A 9 14.16 -27.85 -7.54
CA ILE A 9 12.78 -27.46 -7.88
C ILE A 9 11.94 -27.26 -6.61
N CYS A 10 12.06 -28.16 -5.63
CA CYS A 10 11.35 -28.01 -4.35
C CYS A 10 11.76 -26.75 -3.60
N ILE A 11 13.07 -26.42 -3.57
CA ILE A 11 13.58 -25.23 -2.88
C ILE A 11 13.08 -23.95 -3.57
N VAL A 12 13.18 -23.86 -4.90
CA VAL A 12 12.73 -22.68 -5.66
C VAL A 12 11.23 -22.49 -5.51
N MET A 13 10.44 -23.56 -5.60
CA MET A 13 8.99 -23.51 -5.42
C MET A 13 8.59 -23.05 -4.00
N TYR A 14 9.27 -23.51 -2.95
CA TYR A 14 9.01 -23.06 -1.58
C TYR A 14 9.35 -21.58 -1.37
N CYS A 15 10.45 -21.09 -1.97
CA CYS A 15 10.84 -19.68 -1.87
C CYS A 15 9.88 -18.73 -2.59
N CYS A 16 9.35 -19.11 -3.75
CA CYS A 16 8.42 -18.25 -4.50
C CYS A 16 7.06 -18.07 -3.79
N ILE A 17 6.64 -19.03 -2.95
CA ILE A 17 5.37 -18.92 -2.20
C ILE A 17 5.49 -17.93 -1.03
N PHE A 18 6.66 -17.87 -0.38
CA PHE A 18 6.87 -17.06 0.83
C PHE A 18 7.15 -15.57 0.58
N GLN A 19 7.52 -15.16 -0.64
CA GLN A 19 7.69 -13.75 -0.98
C GLN A 19 6.38 -13.01 -1.30
N ASN A 20 5.22 -13.65 -1.12
CA ASN A 20 3.94 -12.93 -1.19
C ASN A 20 3.74 -12.09 0.07
N GLU A 21 4.36 -10.92 0.00
CA GLU A 21 4.19 -9.74 0.83
C GLU A 21 2.70 -9.47 1.09
N ALA A 22 2.24 -9.83 2.29
CA ALA A 22 0.94 -9.41 2.77
C ALA A 22 1.06 -7.93 3.19
N ALA A 23 0.63 -7.03 2.30
CA ALA A 23 0.35 -5.65 2.66
C ALA A 23 -0.49 -5.64 3.96
N PRO A 24 -0.14 -4.80 4.96
CA PRO A 24 -0.84 -4.79 6.23
C PRO A 24 -2.33 -4.50 6.01
N PRO A 25 -3.23 -5.17 6.75
CA PRO A 25 -4.66 -4.95 6.63
C PRO A 25 -4.97 -3.48 6.91
N LEU A 26 -5.67 -2.84 5.97
CA LEU A 26 -6.08 -1.44 6.00
C LEU A 26 -7.03 -1.24 7.20
N THR A 27 -6.49 -0.87 8.37
CA THR A 27 -7.30 -0.54 9.53
C THR A 27 -8.04 0.76 9.24
N LYS A 28 -9.37 0.65 9.23
CA LYS A 28 -10.30 1.71 8.88
C LYS A 28 -10.03 2.98 9.70
N PHE A 29 -9.70 4.08 9.04
CA PHE A 29 -9.37 5.34 9.69
C PHE A 29 -10.64 6.01 10.24
N ILE A 30 -10.69 6.22 11.56
CA ILE A 30 -11.80 6.88 12.26
C ILE A 30 -11.66 8.40 12.05
N GLY A 31 -11.92 8.87 10.83
CA GLY A 31 -11.80 10.31 10.51
C GLY A 31 -12.80 10.82 9.48
N CYS A 32 -13.55 9.92 8.84
CA CYS A 32 -14.55 10.29 7.85
C CYS A 32 -15.90 9.71 8.23
N SER A 33 -16.80 10.60 8.64
CA SER A 33 -18.24 10.32 8.73
C SER A 33 -18.74 9.88 7.36
N HIS A 34 -19.61 8.88 7.34
CA HIS A 34 -20.22 8.28 6.15
C HIS A 34 -21.22 9.25 5.48
N ASP A 35 -20.75 10.42 5.05
CA ASP A 35 -21.52 11.35 4.22
C ASP A 35 -21.00 11.26 2.78
N GLU A 36 -21.86 10.73 1.91
CA GLU A 36 -21.61 10.31 0.52
C GLU A 36 -20.92 11.39 -0.36
N VAL A 37 -21.06 12.68 -0.02
CA VAL A 37 -20.52 13.81 -0.79
C VAL A 37 -19.01 14.04 -0.54
N GLY A 38 -18.46 13.46 0.52
CA GLY A 38 -17.02 13.53 0.88
C GLY A 38 -16.23 12.24 0.68
N SER A 39 -16.87 11.14 0.25
CA SER A 39 -16.31 9.78 0.36
C SER A 39 -14.99 9.59 -0.41
N CYS A 40 -14.87 10.03 -1.66
CA CYS A 40 -13.64 9.86 -2.45
C CYS A 40 -12.42 10.58 -1.82
N ARG A 41 -12.59 11.81 -1.31
CA ARG A 41 -11.50 12.53 -0.63
C ARG A 41 -11.10 11.81 0.65
N CYS A 42 -12.09 11.34 1.39
CA CYS A 42 -11.92 10.57 2.61
C CYS A 42 -11.17 9.26 2.40
N CYS A 43 -11.56 8.47 1.40
CA CYS A 43 -10.88 7.22 1.06
C CYS A 43 -9.41 7.46 0.70
N LYS A 44 -9.12 8.52 -0.07
CA LYS A 44 -7.73 8.88 -0.40
C LYS A 44 -6.92 9.29 0.84
N MET A 45 -7.51 10.08 1.73
CA MET A 45 -6.86 10.48 2.99
C MET A 45 -6.58 9.27 3.88
N GLU A 46 -7.53 8.35 3.97
CA GLU A 46 -7.38 7.09 4.69
C GLU A 46 -6.24 6.24 4.12
N CYS A 47 -6.19 6.05 2.80
CA CYS A 47 -5.07 5.38 2.13
C CYS A 47 -3.72 6.04 2.44
N TRP A 48 -3.66 7.37 2.44
CA TRP A 48 -2.44 8.10 2.79
C TRP A 48 -2.02 7.82 4.23
N HIS A 49 -2.92 8.05 5.20
CA HIS A 49 -2.60 7.92 6.62
C HIS A 49 -2.29 6.48 7.03
N SER A 50 -3.07 5.51 6.53
CA SER A 50 -2.87 4.10 6.86
C SER A 50 -1.49 3.61 6.42
N ILE A 51 -1.14 3.83 5.15
CA ILE A 51 0.13 3.37 4.59
C ILE A 51 1.31 4.18 5.17
N ALA A 52 1.17 5.50 5.34
CA ALA A 52 2.23 6.32 5.94
C ALA A 52 2.52 5.90 7.39
N ASN A 53 1.49 5.64 8.19
CA ASN A 53 1.67 5.18 9.57
C ASN A 53 2.27 3.77 9.64
N ALA A 54 1.85 2.86 8.76
CA ALA A 54 2.45 1.54 8.63
C ALA A 54 3.93 1.63 8.23
N ALA A 55 4.28 2.52 7.30
CA ALA A 55 5.66 2.75 6.89
C ALA A 55 6.50 3.35 8.03
N ILE A 56 5.98 4.31 8.78
CA ILE A 56 6.66 4.85 9.97
C ILE A 56 6.92 3.75 11.00
N HIS A 57 5.92 2.89 11.25
CA HIS A 57 6.07 1.79 12.19
C HIS A 57 7.12 0.77 11.71
N SER A 58 7.16 0.47 10.42
CA SER A 58 8.11 -0.48 9.84
C SER A 58 9.54 0.07 9.72
N LEU A 59 9.70 1.36 9.42
CA LEU A 59 11.00 2.01 9.24
C LEU A 59 11.57 2.56 10.56
N GLY A 60 10.70 2.84 11.54
CA GLY A 60 11.07 3.53 12.79
C GLY A 60 11.29 5.05 12.61
N HIS A 61 11.08 5.59 11.41
CA HIS A 61 11.19 7.01 11.09
C HIS A 61 10.24 7.39 9.97
N ILE A 62 10.19 8.69 9.63
CA ILE A 62 9.37 9.19 8.54
C ILE A 62 9.96 8.72 7.20
N PRO A 63 9.16 8.16 6.28
CA PRO A 63 9.62 7.78 4.95
C PRO A 63 10.26 8.96 4.20
N GLY A 64 11.43 8.74 3.59
CA GLY A 64 12.20 9.81 2.94
C GLY A 64 13.31 10.40 3.80
N GLN A 65 13.37 10.05 5.09
CA GLN A 65 14.42 10.51 5.98
C GLN A 65 15.77 9.82 5.73
N ALA A 66 15.79 8.53 5.38
CA ALA A 66 17.02 7.82 5.05
C ALA A 66 17.33 7.80 3.54
N GLY A 67 16.33 8.02 2.68
CA GLY A 67 16.54 8.21 1.25
C GLY A 67 15.27 8.44 0.42
N GLU A 68 15.44 8.98 -0.79
CA GLU A 68 14.34 9.23 -1.73
C GLU A 68 13.63 7.94 -2.17
N ASP A 69 14.37 6.83 -2.24
CA ASP A 69 13.83 5.52 -2.62
C ASP A 69 12.77 5.01 -1.63
N GLU A 70 12.95 5.28 -0.33
CA GLU A 70 11.97 4.91 0.71
C GLU A 70 10.68 5.72 0.58
N ALA A 71 10.82 7.01 0.29
CA ALA A 71 9.67 7.88 0.01
C ALA A 71 8.93 7.40 -1.23
N LEU A 72 9.65 7.07 -2.31
CA LEU A 72 9.06 6.57 -3.55
C LEU A 72 8.39 5.20 -3.36
N ALA A 73 8.98 4.29 -2.59
CA ALA A 73 8.37 3.01 -2.26
C ALA A 73 7.05 3.21 -1.50
N THR A 74 7.05 4.08 -0.49
CA THR A 74 5.85 4.39 0.30
C THR A 74 4.77 5.07 -0.56
N LEU A 75 5.15 6.03 -1.40
CA LEU A 75 4.23 6.73 -2.31
C LEU A 75 3.62 5.78 -3.34
N LYS A 76 4.35 4.77 -3.81
CA LYS A 76 3.81 3.72 -4.69
C LYS A 76 2.72 2.92 -3.98
N LEU A 77 2.95 2.52 -2.73
CA LEU A 77 1.97 1.80 -1.93
C LEU A 77 0.70 2.63 -1.67
N ILE A 78 0.87 3.90 -1.31
CA ILE A 78 -0.26 4.84 -1.15
C ILE A 78 -1.07 4.94 -2.45
N ARG A 79 -0.39 5.08 -3.59
CA ARG A 79 -1.05 5.17 -4.89
C ARG A 79 -1.81 3.89 -5.25
N ILE A 80 -1.24 2.72 -4.96
CA ILE A 80 -1.91 1.43 -5.18
C ILE A 80 -3.21 1.39 -4.36
N CYS A 81 -3.14 1.72 -3.06
CA CYS A 81 -4.32 1.78 -2.19
C CYS A 81 -5.42 2.69 -2.78
N MET A 82 -5.06 3.89 -3.24
CA MET A 82 -6.03 4.83 -3.81
C MET A 82 -6.70 4.31 -5.09
N ILE A 83 -5.97 3.57 -5.92
CA ILE A 83 -6.51 3.03 -7.17
C ILE A 83 -7.39 1.82 -6.89
N THR A 84 -6.96 0.92 -6.00
CA THR A 84 -7.68 -0.33 -5.74
C THR A 84 -8.90 -0.14 -4.86
N ASN A 85 -8.84 0.78 -3.88
CA ASN A 85 -9.87 0.89 -2.85
C ASN A 85 -10.78 2.10 -3.09
N CYS A 86 -10.25 3.19 -3.67
CA CYS A 86 -11.03 4.40 -3.91
C CYS A 86 -11.45 4.57 -5.38
N GLY A 87 -11.07 3.65 -6.27
CA GLY A 87 -11.38 3.74 -7.71
C GLY A 87 -12.87 3.87 -7.97
N ASP A 88 -13.67 3.01 -7.33
CA ASP A 88 -15.12 2.95 -7.50
C ASP A 88 -15.82 4.15 -6.84
N GLU A 89 -15.35 4.62 -5.69
CA GLU A 89 -15.87 5.80 -4.99
C GLU A 89 -15.55 7.11 -5.74
N CYS A 90 -14.46 7.14 -6.51
CA CYS A 90 -13.97 8.32 -7.22
C CYS A 90 -14.42 8.39 -8.70
N SER A 91 -15.35 7.52 -9.13
CA SER A 91 -15.80 7.32 -10.52
C SER A 91 -16.30 8.58 -11.25
N LEU A 92 -16.57 9.69 -10.55
CA LEU A 92 -17.12 10.92 -11.12
C LEU A 92 -16.13 12.10 -11.19
N GLY A 93 -14.87 11.93 -10.77
CA GLY A 93 -13.93 13.06 -10.62
C GLY A 93 -12.51 12.74 -11.09
N GLY A 94 -12.27 12.92 -12.39
CA GLY A 94 -10.95 12.78 -13.00
C GLY A 94 -9.84 13.47 -12.20
N ARG A 95 -8.75 12.72 -11.93
CA ARG A 95 -7.47 13.17 -11.37
C ARG A 95 -7.59 14.32 -10.34
N GLN A 96 -8.30 14.12 -9.24
CA GLN A 96 -8.08 14.97 -8.07
C GLN A 96 -6.67 14.69 -7.53
N ARG A 97 -5.74 15.59 -7.88
CA ARG A 97 -4.35 15.63 -7.45
C ARG A 97 -4.37 15.80 -5.92
N PHE A 98 -3.84 14.81 -5.22
CA PHE A 98 -3.74 14.82 -3.77
C PHE A 98 -2.78 15.96 -3.37
N TYR A 99 -3.30 17.04 -2.80
CA TYR A 99 -2.48 18.08 -2.19
C TYR A 99 -2.61 17.89 -0.67
N PRO A 100 -1.55 17.41 0.02
CA PRO A 100 -1.54 17.48 1.48
C PRO A 100 -1.59 18.96 1.88
N ASN A 101 -2.52 19.32 2.77
CA ASN A 101 -2.59 20.67 3.35
C ASN A 101 -1.48 20.84 4.38
#